data_AF-A0A7X0ECW0-F1
#
_entry.id   AF-A0A7X0ECW0-F1
#
_cell.length_a   1.000
_cell.length_b   1.000
_cell.length_c   1.000
_cell.angle_alpha   90.00
_cell.angle_beta   90.00
_cell.angle_gamma   90.00
#
_symmetry.space_group_name_H-M   'P 1'
#
loop_
_entity.id
_entity.type
_entity.pdbx_description
1 polymer ?
#
loop_
_entity_poly.entity_id
_entity_poly.type
_entity_poly.pdbx_seq_one_letter_code
_entity_poly.pdbx_strand_id
1 'polypeptide(L)'
;MEIHAPESPIQSFKDFAIHIGVVTIGILIALGLEQAVEAYHRHELAREAVESFHAELSDNRKAVQEVLAEIAEHNTRAEEGIALLNAWQAGKGTPGTELKYPGIRLDLVSSASWDAAIATHALGELPYAEARAYADAYAGFRLFVEQEKAQLAEWPDVRLYGTDPAQMTPAQRQTLIERLHHYQNYVIVLNMAGKGALAAADRALGGDKPH
;
A
#
# COMPACT_ATOMS: atom_id res chain seq x y z
N MET A 1 65.47 2.27 -56.97
CA MET A 1 64.61 2.53 -55.81
C MET A 1 63.28 2.95 -56.37
N GLU A 2 62.32 2.04 -56.23
CA GLU A 2 60.94 2.18 -56.68
C GLU A 2 60.29 3.37 -56.00
N ILE A 3 59.64 4.22 -56.78
CA ILE A 3 58.60 5.11 -56.28
C ILE A 3 57.42 4.86 -57.19
N HIS A 4 56.63 3.83 -56.85
CA HIS A 4 55.28 3.69 -57.37
C HIS A 4 54.48 4.88 -56.83
N ALA A 5 54.00 5.73 -57.73
CA ALA A 5 52.90 6.61 -57.39
C ALA A 5 51.71 5.70 -57.02
N PRO A 6 51.07 5.86 -55.86
CA PRO A 6 49.89 5.07 -55.55
C PRO A 6 48.79 5.49 -56.52
N GLU A 7 48.54 4.64 -57.52
CA GLU A 7 47.32 4.71 -58.32
C GLU A 7 46.12 4.59 -57.37
N SER A 8 45.19 5.54 -57.51
CA SER A 8 43.87 5.64 -56.86
C SER A 8 43.73 6.50 -55.59
N PRO A 9 44.08 7.81 -55.59
CA PRO A 9 43.63 8.72 -54.56
C PRO A 9 42.48 9.61 -55.04
N ILE A 10 41.34 9.03 -55.45
CA ILE A 10 40.05 9.75 -55.44
C ILE A 10 38.96 8.74 -55.09
N GLN A 11 38.61 8.71 -53.81
CA GLN A 11 37.31 8.27 -53.34
C GLN A 11 36.25 9.03 -54.13
N SER A 12 35.53 8.35 -55.01
CA SER A 12 34.35 8.94 -55.63
C SER A 12 33.40 9.37 -54.51
N PHE A 13 32.84 10.58 -54.58
CA PHE A 13 31.83 11.05 -53.61
C PHE A 13 30.68 10.04 -53.48
N LYS A 14 30.41 9.29 -54.57
CA LYS A 14 29.47 8.17 -54.60
C LYS A 14 29.90 7.03 -53.68
N ASP A 15 31.16 6.62 -53.71
CA ASP A 15 31.67 5.53 -52.87
C ASP A 15 31.70 5.93 -51.40
N PHE A 16 32.07 7.19 -51.13
CA PHE A 16 31.98 7.76 -49.79
C PHE A 16 30.53 7.81 -49.27
N ALA A 17 29.58 8.25 -50.09
CA ALA A 17 28.16 8.29 -49.74
C ALA A 17 27.56 6.89 -49.54
N ILE A 18 27.96 5.91 -50.35
CA ILE A 18 27.56 4.50 -50.18
C ILE A 18 28.13 3.96 -48.86
N HIS A 19 29.39 4.23 -48.56
CA HIS A 19 30.02 3.74 -47.33
C HIS A 19 29.35 4.32 -46.08
N ILE A 20 29.08 5.63 -46.06
CA ILE A 20 28.29 6.26 -44.99
C ILE A 20 26.89 5.67 -44.93
N GLY A 21 26.24 5.44 -46.07
CA GLY A 21 24.91 4.82 -46.13
C GLY A 21 24.90 3.44 -45.47
N VAL A 22 25.88 2.59 -45.80
CA VAL A 22 26.01 1.24 -45.22
C VAL A 22 26.27 1.30 -43.72
N VAL A 23 27.20 2.15 -43.25
CA VAL A 23 27.49 2.32 -41.81
C VAL A 23 26.27 2.84 -41.06
N THR A 24 25.58 3.83 -41.62
CA THR A 24 24.36 4.41 -41.02
C THR A 24 23.25 3.37 -40.93
N ILE A 25 23.03 2.58 -41.99
CA ILE A 25 22.05 1.49 -41.98
C ILE A 25 22.40 0.44 -40.92
N GLY A 26 23.68 0.05 -40.81
CA GLY A 26 24.13 -0.88 -39.78
C GLY A 26 23.84 -0.39 -38.36
N ILE A 27 24.12 0.88 -38.08
CA ILE A 27 23.83 1.51 -36.78
C ILE A 27 22.32 1.59 -36.53
N LEU A 28 21.52 2.00 -37.52
CA LEU A 28 20.06 2.09 -37.38
C LEU A 28 19.42 0.72 -37.12
N ILE A 29 19.91 -0.35 -37.76
CA ILE A 29 19.44 -1.71 -37.50
C ILE A 29 19.81 -2.14 -36.09
N ALA A 30 21.05 -1.91 -35.65
CA ALA A 30 21.49 -2.27 -34.30
C ALA A 30 20.64 -1.57 -33.23
N LEU A 31 20.47 -0.25 -33.34
CA LEU A 31 19.63 0.54 -32.43
C LEU A 31 18.15 0.14 -32.53
N GLY A 32 17.65 -0.12 -33.74
CA GLY A 32 16.26 -0.51 -33.94
C GLY A 32 15.90 -1.85 -33.30
N LEU A 33 16.77 -2.86 -33.42
CA LEU A 33 16.57 -4.15 -32.76
C LEU A 33 16.68 -4.05 -31.25
N GLU A 34 17.67 -3.31 -30.74
CA GLU A 34 17.85 -3.08 -29.31
C GLU A 34 16.59 -2.45 -28.70
N GLN A 35 16.08 -1.39 -29.33
CA GLN A 35 14.85 -0.71 -28.90
C GLN A 35 13.60 -1.59 -29.00
N ALA A 36 13.50 -2.45 -30.02
CA ALA A 36 12.37 -3.37 -30.17
C ALA A 36 12.35 -4.44 -29.06
N VAL A 37 13.52 -5.02 -28.73
CA VAL A 37 13.64 -6.00 -27.64
C VAL A 37 13.36 -5.35 -26.29
N GLU A 38 13.88 -4.13 -26.07
CA GLU A 38 13.64 -3.39 -24.84
C GLU A 38 12.16 -3.00 -24.67
N ALA A 39 11.49 -2.56 -25.74
CA ALA A 39 10.04 -2.29 -25.71
C ALA A 39 9.23 -3.56 -25.35
N TYR A 40 9.60 -4.72 -25.90
CA TYR A 40 8.94 -5.97 -25.56
C TYR A 40 9.09 -6.33 -24.07
N HIS A 41 10.30 -6.23 -23.52
CA HIS A 41 10.53 -6.50 -22.10
C HIS A 41 9.76 -5.53 -21.19
N ARG A 42 9.68 -4.25 -21.56
CA ARG A 42 8.92 -3.24 -20.80
C ARG A 42 7.42 -3.56 -20.78
N HIS A 43 6.85 -3.97 -21.92
CA HIS A 43 5.45 -4.38 -21.98
C HIS A 43 5.16 -5.63 -21.13
N GLU A 44 6.05 -6.62 -21.15
CA GLU A 44 5.87 -7.84 -20.35
C GLU A 44 5.96 -7.54 -18.86
N LEU A 45 6.92 -6.71 -18.44
CA LEU A 45 7.06 -6.26 -17.06
C LEU A 45 5.82 -5.48 -16.57
N ALA A 46 5.25 -4.63 -17.42
CA ALA A 46 4.02 -3.89 -17.09
C ALA A 46 2.82 -4.83 -16.91
N ARG A 47 2.71 -5.86 -17.75
CA ARG A 47 1.68 -6.90 -17.64
C ARG A 47 1.81 -7.67 -16.32
N GLU A 48 3.01 -8.11 -15.98
CA GLU A 48 3.30 -8.80 -14.72
C GLU A 48 2.98 -7.91 -13.50
N ALA A 49 3.31 -6.61 -13.57
CA ALA A 49 2.98 -5.65 -12.54
C ALA A 49 1.46 -5.53 -12.33
N VAL A 50 0.67 -5.41 -13.40
CA VAL A 50 -0.80 -5.34 -13.33
C VAL A 50 -1.41 -6.59 -12.71
N GLU A 51 -0.93 -7.77 -13.10
CA GLU A 51 -1.38 -9.05 -12.53
C GLU A 51 -1.07 -9.12 -11.03
N SER A 52 0.13 -8.69 -10.64
CA SER A 52 0.56 -8.62 -9.24
C SER A 52 -0.28 -7.63 -8.42
N PHE A 53 -0.58 -6.45 -8.98
CA PHE A 53 -1.47 -5.47 -8.34
C PHE A 53 -2.85 -6.04 -8.08
N HIS A 54 -3.45 -6.74 -9.05
CA HIS A 54 -4.78 -7.32 -8.88
C HIS A 54 -4.81 -8.36 -7.75
N ALA A 55 -3.83 -9.25 -7.70
CA ALA A 55 -3.71 -10.24 -6.64
C ALA A 55 -3.54 -9.57 -5.26
N GLU A 56 -2.56 -8.66 -5.16
CA GLU A 56 -2.23 -7.99 -3.91
C GLU A 56 -3.38 -7.11 -3.40
N LEU A 57 -4.02 -6.32 -4.27
CA LEU A 57 -5.17 -5.48 -3.89
C LEU A 57 -6.37 -6.32 -3.46
N SER A 58 -6.62 -7.47 -4.10
CA SER A 58 -7.70 -8.39 -3.71
C SER A 58 -7.49 -8.96 -2.31
N ASP A 59 -6.27 -9.34 -1.98
CA ASP A 59 -5.94 -9.89 -0.66
C ASP A 59 -5.94 -8.80 0.42
N ASN A 60 -5.34 -7.63 0.12
CA ASN A 60 -5.40 -6.45 0.97
C ASN A 60 -6.84 -6.03 1.29
N ARG A 61 -7.72 -6.07 0.28
CA ARG A 61 -9.14 -5.78 0.43
C ARG A 61 -9.83 -6.74 1.41
N LYS A 62 -9.56 -8.04 1.31
CA LYS A 62 -10.10 -9.04 2.24
C LYS A 62 -9.63 -8.78 3.66
N ALA A 63 -8.32 -8.54 3.84
CA ALA A 63 -7.75 -8.23 5.16
C ALA A 63 -8.44 -7.02 5.81
N VAL A 64 -8.58 -5.91 5.07
CA VAL A 64 -9.29 -4.72 5.59
C VAL A 64 -10.75 -5.03 5.90
N GLN A 65 -11.46 -5.81 5.07
CA GLN A 65 -12.85 -6.19 5.34
C GLN A 65 -12.99 -6.97 6.65
N GLU A 66 -12.06 -7.88 6.93
CA GLU A 66 -12.05 -8.64 8.19
C GLU A 66 -11.83 -7.73 9.40
N VAL A 67 -10.90 -6.78 9.32
CA VAL A 67 -10.69 -5.78 10.39
C VAL A 67 -11.97 -4.97 10.62
N LEU A 68 -12.60 -4.48 9.54
CA LEU A 68 -13.82 -3.67 9.65
C LEU A 68 -15.01 -4.46 10.22
N ALA A 69 -15.06 -5.78 10.03
CA ALA A 69 -16.11 -6.62 10.59
C ALA A 69 -16.05 -6.71 12.12
N GLU A 70 -14.86 -6.58 12.71
CA GLU A 70 -14.64 -6.68 14.17
C GLU A 70 -14.84 -5.35 14.91
N ILE A 71 -14.84 -4.23 14.19
CA ILE A 71 -14.95 -2.87 14.75
C ILE A 71 -16.17 -2.72 15.66
N ALA A 72 -17.32 -3.26 15.26
CA ALA A 72 -18.55 -3.15 16.05
C ALA A 72 -18.40 -3.83 17.42
N GLU A 73 -17.83 -5.03 17.45
CA GLU A 73 -17.57 -5.75 18.70
C GLU A 73 -16.56 -5.01 19.58
N HIS A 74 -15.49 -4.48 18.96
CA HIS A 74 -14.48 -3.72 19.67
C HIS A 74 -15.02 -2.44 20.31
N ASN A 75 -15.89 -1.72 19.60
CA ASN A 75 -16.55 -0.53 20.15
C ASN A 75 -17.47 -0.91 21.32
N THR A 76 -18.28 -1.97 21.20
CA THR A 76 -19.13 -2.47 22.30
C THR A 76 -18.30 -2.81 23.54
N ARG A 77 -17.15 -3.49 23.38
CA ARG A 77 -16.25 -3.80 24.50
C ARG A 77 -15.71 -2.55 25.19
N ALA A 78 -15.40 -1.50 24.41
CA ALA A 78 -14.96 -0.23 24.97
C ALA A 78 -16.09 0.45 25.78
N GLU A 79 -17.32 0.47 25.25
CA GLU A 79 -18.50 1.02 25.92
C GLU A 79 -18.82 0.29 27.23
N GLU A 80 -18.83 -1.05 27.21
CA GLU A 80 -19.01 -1.89 28.39
C GLU A 80 -17.95 -1.61 29.46
N GLY A 81 -16.68 -1.46 29.03
CA GLY A 81 -15.58 -1.14 29.93
C GLY A 81 -15.71 0.23 30.57
N ILE A 82 -16.07 1.25 29.81
CA ILE A 82 -16.34 2.61 30.31
C ILE A 82 -17.49 2.58 31.32
N ALA A 83 -18.59 1.89 31.00
CA ALA A 83 -19.73 1.77 31.91
C ALA A 83 -19.36 1.08 33.23
N LEU A 84 -18.58 0.00 33.16
CA LEU A 84 -18.08 -0.72 34.33
C LEU A 84 -17.21 0.19 35.22
N LEU A 85 -16.22 0.88 34.63
CA LEU A 85 -15.32 1.76 35.38
C LEU A 85 -16.06 2.93 36.02
N ASN A 86 -17.04 3.53 35.33
CA ASN A 86 -17.91 4.57 35.87
C ASN A 86 -18.75 4.07 37.06
N ALA A 87 -19.30 2.86 36.99
CA ALA A 87 -20.04 2.27 38.11
C ALA A 87 -19.15 2.12 39.35
N TRP A 88 -17.89 1.70 39.16
CA TRP A 88 -16.89 1.62 40.22
C TRP A 88 -16.50 2.99 40.80
N GLN A 89 -16.41 4.04 39.98
CA GLN A 89 -16.20 5.41 40.47
C GLN A 89 -17.39 5.93 41.28
N ALA A 90 -18.61 5.57 40.91
CA ALA A 90 -19.83 5.93 41.62
C ALA A 90 -20.12 5.09 42.88
N GLY A 91 -19.21 4.20 43.28
CA GLY A 91 -19.40 3.29 44.42
C GLY A 91 -20.46 2.19 44.19
N LYS A 92 -20.84 1.95 42.94
CA LYS A 92 -21.82 0.93 42.52
C LYS A 92 -21.16 -0.27 41.82
N GLY A 93 -19.85 -0.44 42.00
CA GLY A 93 -19.11 -1.55 41.42
C GLY A 93 -19.51 -2.90 42.02
N THR A 94 -19.59 -3.92 41.17
CA THR A 94 -19.87 -5.30 41.60
C THR A 94 -18.54 -6.08 41.66
N PRO A 95 -18.09 -6.53 42.84
CA PRO A 95 -16.90 -7.38 42.95
C PRO A 95 -16.97 -8.63 42.07
N GLY A 96 -15.84 -9.03 41.49
CA GLY A 96 -15.76 -10.17 40.58
C GLY A 96 -16.23 -9.90 39.14
N THR A 97 -16.61 -8.67 38.81
CA THR A 97 -16.88 -8.27 37.42
C THR A 97 -15.58 -7.77 36.77
N GLU A 98 -15.07 -8.53 35.80
CA GLU A 98 -13.82 -8.21 35.11
C GLU A 98 -14.04 -7.36 33.85
N LEU A 99 -13.07 -6.48 33.60
CA LEU A 99 -12.95 -5.70 32.39
C LEU A 99 -12.50 -6.58 31.21
N LYS A 100 -13.22 -6.48 30.10
CA LYS A 100 -12.85 -7.10 28.83
C LYS A 100 -12.27 -6.04 27.91
N TYR A 101 -10.96 -6.03 27.74
CA TYR A 101 -10.30 -5.08 26.84
C TYR A 101 -10.75 -5.31 25.39
N PRO A 102 -11.01 -4.25 24.62
CA PRO A 102 -11.21 -4.39 23.18
C PRO A 102 -9.95 -4.97 22.52
N GLY A 103 -10.17 -5.65 21.39
CA GLY A 103 -9.10 -6.32 20.66
C GLY A 103 -8.13 -5.32 20.01
N ILE A 104 -6.92 -5.80 19.72
CA ILE A 104 -6.06 -5.17 18.73
C ILE A 104 -5.83 -6.20 17.65
N ARG A 105 -6.00 -5.76 16.41
CA ARG A 105 -5.62 -6.52 15.23
C ARG A 105 -4.51 -5.74 14.52
N LEU A 106 -3.58 -6.48 13.93
CA LEU A 106 -2.59 -5.94 13.02
C LEU A 106 -2.59 -6.86 11.82
N ASP A 107 -3.25 -6.44 10.74
CA ASP A 107 -3.19 -7.16 9.48
C ASP A 107 -2.12 -6.52 8.59
N LEU A 108 -1.24 -7.37 8.04
CA LEU A 108 -0.19 -6.90 7.14
C LEU A 108 -0.78 -6.76 5.74
N VAL A 109 -1.18 -5.54 5.42
CA VAL A 109 -1.49 -5.12 4.05
C VAL A 109 -0.17 -4.94 3.29
N SER A 110 -0.03 -5.56 2.12
CA SER A 110 1.20 -5.50 1.31
C SER A 110 1.22 -4.29 0.38
N SER A 111 2.40 -3.71 0.18
CA SER A 111 2.70 -2.76 -0.91
C SER A 111 3.83 -3.24 -1.83
N ALA A 112 4.24 -4.50 -1.69
CA ALA A 112 5.44 -5.03 -2.34
C ALA A 112 5.35 -4.93 -3.86
N SER A 113 4.18 -5.24 -4.42
CA SER A 113 3.96 -5.17 -5.87
C SER A 113 4.09 -3.73 -6.37
N TRP A 114 3.50 -2.76 -5.65
CA TRP A 114 3.60 -1.34 -5.95
C TRP A 114 5.04 -0.83 -5.89
N ASP A 115 5.75 -1.15 -4.82
CA ASP A 115 7.13 -0.71 -4.61
C ASP A 115 8.08 -1.30 -5.65
N ALA A 116 7.88 -2.58 -6.03
CA ALA A 116 8.61 -3.23 -7.09
C ALA A 116 8.36 -2.56 -8.44
N ALA A 117 7.10 -2.25 -8.78
CA ALA A 117 6.76 -1.60 -10.05
C ALA A 117 7.32 -0.17 -10.17
N ILE A 118 7.44 0.56 -9.05
CA ILE A 118 8.17 1.84 -9.01
C ILE A 118 9.65 1.60 -9.29
N ALA A 119 10.28 0.66 -8.58
CA ALA A 119 11.72 0.40 -8.69
C ALA A 119 12.13 -0.06 -10.10
N THR A 120 11.27 -0.85 -10.76
CA THR A 120 11.51 -1.36 -12.11
C THR A 120 10.99 -0.44 -13.22
N HIS A 121 10.40 0.71 -12.87
CA HIS A 121 9.78 1.67 -13.81
C HIS A 121 8.64 1.07 -14.66
N ALA A 122 8.05 -0.06 -14.24
CA ALA A 122 6.98 -0.74 -14.95
C ALA A 122 5.72 0.14 -15.16
N LEU A 123 5.50 1.10 -14.26
CA LEU A 123 4.38 2.04 -14.34
C LEU A 123 4.40 2.94 -15.59
N GLY A 124 5.57 3.14 -16.21
CA GLY A 124 5.73 4.02 -17.36
C GLY A 124 5.00 3.54 -18.63
N GLU A 125 4.71 2.26 -18.72
CA GLU A 125 4.01 1.65 -19.86
C GLU A 125 2.49 1.58 -19.66
N LEU A 126 1.99 1.91 -18.46
CA LEU A 126 0.57 1.88 -18.15
C LEU A 126 -0.15 3.18 -18.57
N PRO A 127 -1.42 3.11 -19.00
CA PRO A 127 -2.23 4.31 -19.15
C PRO A 127 -2.29 5.10 -17.84
N TYR A 128 -2.15 6.42 -17.93
CA TYR A 128 -2.11 7.28 -16.74
C TYR A 128 -3.29 7.09 -15.79
N ALA A 129 -4.51 6.93 -16.33
CA ALA A 129 -5.71 6.73 -15.53
C ALA A 129 -5.66 5.41 -14.73
N GLU A 130 -5.11 4.36 -15.33
CA GLU A 130 -4.96 3.05 -14.70
C GLU A 130 -3.87 3.09 -13.61
N ALA A 131 -2.69 3.63 -13.93
CA ALA A 131 -1.61 3.83 -12.97
C ALA A 131 -2.06 4.67 -11.76
N ARG A 132 -2.87 5.71 -12.00
CA ARG A 132 -3.46 6.53 -10.95
C ARG A 132 -4.45 5.75 -10.07
N ALA A 133 -5.29 4.90 -10.66
CA ALA A 133 -6.24 4.11 -9.90
C ALA A 133 -5.53 3.16 -8.92
N TYR A 134 -4.45 2.50 -9.35
CA TYR A 134 -3.61 1.71 -8.45
C TYR A 134 -2.94 2.57 -7.38
N ALA A 135 -2.37 3.73 -7.75
CA ALA A 135 -1.75 4.64 -6.81
C ALA A 135 -2.72 5.08 -5.69
N ASP A 136 -3.95 5.44 -6.06
CA ASP A 136 -4.99 5.85 -5.11
C ASP A 136 -5.38 4.69 -4.18
N ALA A 137 -5.45 3.45 -4.68
CA ALA A 137 -5.73 2.26 -3.87
C ALA A 137 -4.62 1.99 -2.83
N TYR A 138 -3.35 2.00 -3.27
CA TYR A 138 -2.21 1.82 -2.38
C TYR A 138 -2.05 2.96 -1.37
N ALA A 139 -2.37 4.20 -1.75
CA ALA A 139 -2.40 5.32 -0.82
C ALA A 139 -3.47 5.13 0.26
N GLY A 140 -4.67 4.65 -0.10
CA GLY A 140 -5.73 4.32 0.84
C GLY A 140 -5.31 3.24 1.85
N PHE A 141 -4.71 2.15 1.38
CA PHE A 141 -4.20 1.09 2.25
C PHE A 141 -3.08 1.57 3.17
N ARG A 142 -2.19 2.44 2.69
CA ARG A 142 -1.13 3.04 3.51
C ARG A 142 -1.72 3.85 4.67
N LEU A 143 -2.70 4.70 4.38
CA LEU A 143 -3.38 5.48 5.41
C LEU A 143 -4.03 4.56 6.47
N PHE A 144 -4.66 3.46 6.03
CA PHE A 144 -5.25 2.47 6.94
C PHE A 144 -4.19 1.85 7.87
N VAL A 145 -3.07 1.36 7.32
CA VAL A 145 -1.97 0.77 8.10
C VAL A 145 -1.31 1.78 9.04
N GLU A 146 -1.20 3.05 8.63
CA GLU A 146 -0.71 4.12 9.50
C GLU A 146 -1.60 4.30 10.73
N GLN A 147 -2.91 4.19 10.59
CA GLN A 147 -3.82 4.21 11.74
C GLN A 147 -3.62 2.99 12.63
N GLU A 148 -3.55 1.78 12.08
CA GLU A 148 -3.30 0.56 12.88
C GLU A 148 -2.00 0.64 13.68
N LYS A 149 -0.93 1.15 13.06
CA LYS A 149 0.37 1.37 13.73
C LYS A 149 0.28 2.39 14.85
N ALA A 150 -0.44 3.50 14.64
CA ALA A 150 -0.62 4.52 15.67
C ALA A 150 -1.29 3.92 16.91
N GLN A 151 -2.30 3.07 16.74
CA GLN A 151 -2.97 2.41 17.86
C GLN A 151 -2.08 1.43 18.62
N LEU A 152 -1.26 0.66 17.92
CA LEU A 152 -0.32 -0.27 18.54
C LEU A 152 0.70 0.43 19.45
N ALA A 153 1.04 1.68 19.17
CA ALA A 153 1.94 2.44 20.02
C ALA A 153 1.27 2.89 21.34
N GLU A 154 -0.05 3.11 21.35
CA GLU A 154 -0.76 3.67 22.51
C GLU A 154 -1.36 2.61 23.45
N TRP A 155 -1.72 1.45 22.91
CA TRP A 155 -2.53 0.46 23.61
C TRP A 155 -1.80 -0.50 24.58
N PRO A 156 -0.51 -0.87 24.42
CA PRO A 156 0.14 -1.88 25.27
C PRO A 156 0.05 -1.59 26.78
N ASP A 157 0.00 -0.31 27.15
CA ASP A 157 -0.02 0.13 28.54
C ASP A 157 -1.35 -0.14 29.27
N VAL A 158 -2.47 -0.31 28.56
CA VAL A 158 -3.76 -0.49 29.25
C VAL A 158 -3.82 -1.81 30.00
N ARG A 159 -3.10 -2.83 29.52
CA ARG A 159 -3.06 -4.15 30.17
C ARG A 159 -2.35 -4.11 31.52
N LEU A 160 -1.53 -3.08 31.78
CA LEU A 160 -0.83 -2.90 33.05
C LEU A 160 -1.77 -2.61 34.22
N TYR A 161 -2.99 -2.11 33.95
CA TYR A 161 -3.99 -1.86 34.98
C TYR A 161 -4.71 -3.15 35.46
N GLY A 162 -4.49 -4.29 34.79
CA GLY A 162 -5.19 -5.54 35.08
C GLY A 162 -6.65 -5.53 34.62
N THR A 163 -7.40 -6.59 34.92
CA THR A 163 -8.82 -6.72 34.51
C THR A 163 -9.80 -6.47 35.65
N ASP A 164 -9.38 -6.51 36.92
CA ASP A 164 -10.26 -6.31 38.07
C ASP A 164 -10.31 -4.82 38.49
N PRO A 165 -11.43 -4.10 38.27
CA PRO A 165 -11.54 -2.70 38.65
C PRO A 165 -11.46 -2.46 40.16
N ALA A 166 -11.71 -3.49 40.99
CA ALA A 166 -11.60 -3.39 42.44
C ALA A 166 -10.16 -3.11 42.89
N GLN A 167 -9.17 -3.60 42.13
CA GLN A 167 -7.74 -3.37 42.41
C GLN A 167 -7.24 -2.01 41.89
N MET A 168 -8.05 -1.31 41.10
CA MET A 168 -7.67 -0.02 40.52
C MET A 168 -8.02 1.12 41.48
N THR A 169 -7.09 2.06 41.64
CA THR A 169 -7.36 3.35 42.29
C THR A 169 -8.35 4.19 41.47
N PRO A 170 -9.05 5.16 42.07
CA PRO A 170 -9.95 6.05 41.33
C PRO A 170 -9.27 6.77 40.16
N ALA A 171 -8.00 7.17 40.33
CA ALA A 171 -7.21 7.80 39.28
C ALA A 171 -6.91 6.84 38.12
N GLN A 172 -6.52 5.59 38.41
CA GLN A 172 -6.29 4.57 37.37
C GLN A 172 -7.57 4.28 36.57
N ARG A 173 -8.73 4.20 37.24
CA ARG A 173 -10.02 4.04 36.55
C ARG A 173 -10.31 5.21 35.62
N GLN A 174 -10.06 6.44 36.07
CA GLN A 174 -10.25 7.64 35.26
C GLN A 174 -9.36 7.65 34.02
N THR A 175 -8.06 7.39 34.19
CA THR A 175 -7.12 7.29 33.07
C THR A 175 -7.53 6.20 32.09
N LEU A 176 -8.05 5.07 32.58
CA LEU A 176 -8.48 3.98 31.70
C LEU A 176 -9.77 4.33 30.93
N ILE A 177 -10.72 5.05 31.54
CA ILE A 177 -11.89 5.60 30.84
C ILE A 177 -11.44 6.53 29.70
N GLU A 178 -10.50 7.44 29.95
CA GLU A 178 -9.96 8.34 28.93
C GLU A 178 -9.31 7.57 27.77
N ARG A 179 -8.53 6.54 28.08
CA ARG A 179 -7.91 5.68 27.06
C ARG A 179 -8.94 4.88 26.25
N LEU A 180 -10.03 4.42 26.88
CA LEU A 180 -11.12 3.75 26.16
C LEU A 180 -11.87 4.73 25.24
N HIS A 181 -12.07 5.99 25.64
CA HIS A 181 -12.61 7.00 24.73
C HIS A 181 -11.69 7.31 23.56
N HIS A 182 -10.38 7.38 23.79
CA HIS A 182 -9.40 7.51 22.70
C HIS A 182 -9.47 6.32 21.74
N TYR A 183 -9.61 5.10 22.27
CA TYR A 183 -9.81 3.90 21.45
C TYR A 183 -11.07 3.99 20.58
N GLN A 184 -12.20 4.49 21.12
CA GLN A 184 -13.42 4.68 20.33
C GLN A 184 -13.22 5.68 19.18
N ASN A 185 -12.53 6.78 19.44
CA ASN A 185 -12.19 7.76 18.40
C ASN A 185 -11.29 7.14 17.31
N TYR A 186 -10.29 6.35 17.72
CA TYR A 186 -9.45 5.60 16.80
C TYR A 186 -10.27 4.68 15.90
N VAL A 187 -11.18 3.88 16.48
CA VAL A 187 -12.02 2.94 15.72
C VAL A 187 -12.89 3.65 14.67
N ILE A 188 -13.39 4.86 14.98
CA ILE A 188 -14.12 5.68 14.00
C ILE A 188 -13.23 6.07 12.82
N VAL A 189 -12.02 6.56 13.10
CA VAL A 189 -11.05 6.98 12.06
C VAL A 189 -10.59 5.78 11.24
N LEU A 190 -10.29 4.64 11.89
CA LEU A 190 -9.92 3.40 11.23
C LEU A 190 -11.02 2.90 10.29
N ASN A 191 -12.29 2.95 10.73
CA ASN A 191 -13.42 2.59 9.88
C ASN A 191 -13.54 3.49 8.65
N MET A 192 -13.32 4.79 8.81
CA MET A 192 -13.34 5.75 7.71
C MET A 192 -12.20 5.50 6.72
N ALA A 193 -10.97 5.32 7.23
CA ALA A 193 -9.80 5.02 6.42
C ALA A 193 -9.97 3.68 5.66
N GLY A 194 -10.43 2.63 6.34
CA GLY A 194 -10.66 1.32 5.74
C GLY A 194 -11.72 1.36 4.65
N LYS A 195 -12.86 2.02 4.88
CA LYS A 195 -13.89 2.22 3.83
C LYS A 195 -13.35 2.99 2.63
N GLY A 196 -12.53 4.02 2.86
CA GLY A 196 -11.85 4.76 1.81
C GLY A 196 -10.89 3.88 0.98
N ALA A 197 -10.08 3.07 1.66
CA ALA A 197 -9.18 2.12 1.04
C ALA A 197 -9.92 1.07 0.20
N LEU A 198 -11.00 0.49 0.73
CA LEU A 198 -11.84 -0.46 0.01
C LEU A 198 -12.47 0.15 -1.24
N ALA A 199 -13.00 1.38 -1.14
CA ALA A 199 -13.59 2.06 -2.30
C ALA A 199 -12.54 2.37 -3.38
N ALA A 200 -11.31 2.73 -2.99
CA ALA A 200 -10.22 2.94 -3.93
C ALA A 200 -9.77 1.63 -4.60
N ALA A 201 -9.65 0.55 -3.82
CA ALA A 201 -9.33 -0.78 -4.33
C ALA A 201 -10.41 -1.31 -5.28
N ASP A 202 -11.70 -1.13 -4.96
CA ASP A 202 -12.81 -1.53 -5.82
C ASP A 202 -12.78 -0.78 -7.16
N ARG A 203 -12.39 0.50 -7.18
CA ARG A 203 -12.19 1.25 -8.45
C ARG A 203 -11.01 0.72 -9.26
N ALA A 204 -9.90 0.39 -8.60
CA ALA A 204 -8.71 -0.14 -9.26
C ALA A 204 -8.94 -1.56 -9.83
N LEU A 205 -9.58 -2.44 -9.06
CA LEU A 205 -9.91 -3.82 -9.47
C LEU A 205 -11.10 -3.90 -10.42
N GLY A 206 -12.05 -2.97 -10.28
CA GLY A 206 -13.32 -2.97 -10.98
C GLY A 206 -13.27 -2.34 -12.36
N GLY A 207 -12.15 -1.67 -12.73
CA GLY A 207 -11.88 -1.06 -14.02
C GLY A 207 -13.16 -0.64 -14.73
N ASP A 208 -13.69 0.54 -14.40
CA ASP A 208 -14.83 1.15 -15.10
C ASP A 208 -14.56 1.00 -16.61
N LYS A 209 -15.23 0.03 -17.24
CA LYS A 209 -15.12 -0.17 -18.68
C LYS A 209 -15.80 1.05 -19.27
N PRO A 210 -15.09 1.94 -19.99
CA PRO A 210 -15.79 2.97 -20.72
C PRO A 210 -16.69 2.26 -21.74
N HIS A 211 -18.00 2.38 -21.54
CA HIS A 211 -19.01 2.05 -22.55
C HIS A 211 -18.93 3.04 -23.71
#